data_AF-A0A7R9SYA6-F1
#
_entry.id   AF-A0A7R9SYA6-F1
#
_cell.length_a   1.000
_cell.length_b   1.000
_cell.length_c   1.000
_cell.angle_alpha   90.00
_cell.angle_beta   90.00
_cell.angle_gamma   90.00
#
_symmetry.space_group_name_H-M   'P 1'
#
loop_
_entity.id
_entity.type
_entity.pdbx_description
1 polymer ?
#
loop_
_entity_poly.entity_id
_entity_poly.type
_entity_poly.pdbx_seq_one_letter_code
_entity_poly.pdbx_strand_id
1 'polypeptide(L)'
;MAVAGVILLGILFAGLNTNTTVLVVMLMCIVMLGFCAHLAQWVLSKDEGTPDMKDVSDAIRDGAEGFFATQYGNIAKYASIVSVIIFVVYLFRQVTPEQQSAGITQFTMAVITTFSFLLGALCSGVAGYVGMW
;
A
#
# COMPACT_ATOMS: atom_id res chain seq x y z
N MET A 1 -5.35 12.03 14.35
CA MET A 1 -4.88 11.40 15.60
C MET A 1 -5.84 10.31 16.09
N ALA A 2 -7.11 10.60 16.40
CA ALA A 2 -8.05 9.61 16.95
C ALA A 2 -8.39 8.44 16.00
N VAL A 3 -8.64 8.71 14.71
CA VAL A 3 -9.04 7.68 13.73
C VAL A 3 -7.93 6.65 13.47
N ALA A 4 -6.69 7.09 13.34
CA ALA A 4 -5.53 6.21 13.16
C ALA A 4 -5.30 5.29 14.37
N GLY A 5 -5.49 5.82 15.59
CA GLY A 5 -5.40 5.04 16.82
C GLY A 5 -6.49 3.96 16.91
N VAL A 6 -7.72 4.27 16.50
CA VAL A 6 -8.84 3.32 16.47
C VAL A 6 -8.59 2.21 15.45
N ILE A 7 -8.09 2.54 14.26
CA ILE A 7 -7.73 1.55 13.23
C ILE A 7 -6.61 0.64 13.73
N LEU A 8 -5.56 1.20 14.34
CA LEU A 8 -4.44 0.44 14.89
C LEU A 8 -4.89 -0.53 15.99
N LEU A 9 -5.77 -0.07 16.90
CA LEU A 9 -6.36 -0.91 17.95
C LEU A 9 -7.22 -2.03 17.37
N GLY A 10 -8.02 -1.75 16.34
CA GLY A 10 -8.82 -2.77 15.65
C GLY A 10 -7.95 -3.84 14.98
N ILE A 11 -6.85 -3.44 14.33
CA ILE A 11 -5.89 -4.34 13.70
C ILE A 11 -5.20 -5.25 14.74
N LEU A 12 -4.74 -4.68 15.85
CA LEU A 12 -4.12 -5.45 16.93
C LEU A 12 -5.10 -6.39 17.61
N PHE A 13 -6.34 -5.96 17.83
CA PHE A 13 -7.41 -6.80 18.35
C PHE A 13 -7.70 -7.99 17.43
N ALA A 14 -7.80 -7.77 16.11
CA ALA A 14 -7.97 -8.86 15.15
C ALA A 14 -6.80 -9.85 15.19
N GLY A 15 -5.56 -9.37 15.35
CA GLY A 15 -4.37 -10.21 15.48
C GLY A 15 -4.38 -11.10 16.71
N LEU A 16 -4.74 -10.53 17.86
CA LEU A 16 -4.88 -11.25 19.14
C LEU A 16 -5.90 -12.39 19.04
N ASN A 17 -6.98 -12.19 18.29
CA ASN A 17 -8.06 -13.17 18.14
C ASN A 17 -7.83 -14.18 17.00
N THR A 18 -6.78 -14.03 16.19
CA THR A 18 -6.52 -14.91 15.04
C THR A 18 -5.46 -15.96 15.35
N ASN A 19 -4.21 -15.55 15.56
CA ASN A 19 -3.08 -16.45 15.78
C ASN A 19 -1.85 -15.67 16.27
N THR A 20 -1.02 -16.30 17.11
CA THR A 20 0.24 -15.70 17.60
C THR A 20 1.16 -15.24 16.48
N THR A 21 1.29 -16.02 15.40
CA THR A 21 2.13 -15.65 14.25
C THR A 21 1.65 -14.36 13.58
N VAL A 22 0.34 -14.24 13.38
CA VAL A 22 -0.28 -13.06 12.77
C VAL A 22 -0.07 -11.82 13.64
N LEU A 23 -0.22 -11.97 14.96
CA LEU A 23 0.04 -10.89 15.92
C LEU A 23 1.51 -10.42 15.87
N VAL A 24 2.46 -11.35 15.86
CA VAL A 24 3.90 -11.02 15.82
C VAL A 24 4.25 -10.27 14.53
N VAL A 25 3.74 -10.71 13.39
CA VAL A 25 3.95 -10.02 12.10
C VAL A 25 3.40 -8.60 12.14
N MET A 26 2.18 -8.42 12.66
CA MET A 26 1.58 -7.08 12.74
C MET A 26 2.33 -6.14 13.68
N LEU A 27 2.78 -6.62 14.84
CA LEU A 27 3.60 -5.83 15.76
C LEU A 27 4.92 -5.41 15.09
N MET A 28 5.57 -6.32 14.37
CA MET A 28 6.80 -6.03 13.64
C MET A 28 6.58 -4.93 12.60
N CYS A 29 5.50 -5.00 11.81
CA CYS A 29 5.16 -3.95 10.84
C CYS A 29 5.00 -2.58 11.51
N ILE A 30 4.30 -2.51 12.65
CA ILE A 30 4.08 -1.26 13.39
C ILE A 30 5.40 -0.67 13.90
N VAL A 31 6.26 -1.51 14.50
CA VAL A 31 7.57 -1.08 15.00
C VAL A 31 8.44 -0.56 13.86
N MET A 32 8.47 -1.26 12.72
CA MET A 32 9.25 -0.83 11.55
C MET A 32 8.72 0.47 10.94
N LEU A 33 7.41 0.65 10.84
CA LEU A 33 6.83 1.93 10.39
C LEU A 33 7.18 3.08 11.33
N GLY A 34 7.17 2.84 12.65
CA GLY A 34 7.62 3.82 13.63
C GLY A 34 9.10 4.16 13.50
N PHE A 35 9.94 3.16 13.23
CA PHE A 35 11.36 3.36 12.97
C PHE A 35 11.62 4.16 11.68
N CYS A 36 10.90 3.86 10.59
CA CYS A 36 10.96 4.65 9.35
C CYS A 36 10.55 6.10 9.59
N ALA A 37 9.48 6.34 10.35
CA ALA A 37 9.05 7.69 10.70
C ALA A 37 10.12 8.44 11.54
N HIS A 38 10.76 7.75 12.48
CA HIS A 38 11.86 8.31 13.25
C HIS A 38 13.04 8.70 12.36
N LEU A 39 13.45 7.83 11.43
CA LEU A 39 14.53 8.12 10.49
C LEU A 39 14.18 9.31 9.58
N ALA A 40 12.97 9.33 9.04
CA ALA A 40 12.50 10.45 8.20
C ALA A 40 12.55 11.77 8.97
N GLN A 41 12.03 11.82 10.20
CA GLN A 41 12.12 13.01 11.05
C GLN A 41 13.56 13.42 11.37
N TRP A 42 14.44 12.44 11.65
CA TRP A 42 15.84 12.72 11.91
C TRP A 42 16.56 13.31 10.69
N VAL A 43 16.30 12.80 9.49
CA VAL A 43 16.87 13.34 8.23
C VAL A 43 16.31 14.72 7.94
N LEU A 44 14.98 14.91 8.01
CA LEU A 44 14.32 16.19 7.74
C LEU A 44 14.65 17.28 8.76
N SER A 45 15.17 16.92 9.95
CA SER A 45 15.65 17.88 10.94
C SER A 45 17.03 18.48 10.62
N LYS A 46 17.72 17.98 9.59
CA LYS A 46 19.04 18.49 9.18
C LYS A 46 18.89 19.77 8.36
N ASP A 47 19.94 20.60 8.42
CA ASP A 47 20.01 21.80 7.61
C ASP A 47 20.04 21.44 6.11
N GLU A 48 19.27 22.16 5.30
CA GLU A 48 19.15 21.94 3.85
C GLU A 48 20.35 22.51 3.07
N GLY A 49 21.29 23.18 3.74
CA GLY A 49 22.50 23.72 3.14
C GLY A 49 22.35 25.17 2.67
N THR A 50 23.25 25.56 1.75
CA THR A 50 23.33 26.93 1.24
C THR A 50 22.16 27.27 0.31
N PRO A 51 21.89 28.55 0.04
CA PRO A 51 20.85 28.95 -0.93
C PRO A 51 21.00 28.27 -2.29
N ASP A 52 22.23 28.22 -2.84
CA ASP A 52 22.50 27.55 -4.12
C ASP A 52 22.16 26.05 -4.10
N MET A 53 22.35 25.37 -2.95
CA MET A 53 21.97 23.95 -2.81
C MET A 53 20.45 23.77 -2.82
N LYS A 54 19.72 24.68 -2.16
CA LYS A 54 18.25 24.66 -2.12
C LYS A 54 17.64 24.87 -3.50
N ASP A 55 18.16 25.84 -4.25
CA ASP A 55 17.73 26.12 -5.63
C ASP A 55 17.85 24.89 -6.53
N VAL A 56 18.94 24.13 -6.41
CA VAL A 56 19.13 22.87 -7.14
C VAL A 56 18.18 21.78 -6.64
N SER A 57 18.03 21.62 -5.32
CA SER A 57 17.14 20.58 -4.78
C SER A 57 15.67 20.82 -5.09
N ASP A 58 15.21 22.07 -5.07
CA ASP A 58 13.83 22.41 -5.39
C ASP A 58 13.54 22.15 -6.87
N ALA A 59 14.46 22.50 -7.78
CA ALA A 59 14.32 22.16 -9.20
C ALA A 59 14.26 20.64 -9.45
N ILE A 60 15.03 19.86 -8.70
CA ILE A 60 14.96 18.38 -8.75
C ILE A 60 13.61 17.89 -8.24
N ARG A 61 13.13 18.42 -7.10
CA ARG A 61 11.84 18.03 -6.51
C ARG A 61 10.69 18.33 -7.47
N ASP A 62 10.65 19.52 -8.06
CA ASP A 62 9.62 19.92 -9.02
C ASP A 62 9.61 18.99 -10.25
N GLY A 63 10.80 18.66 -10.77
CA GLY A 63 10.95 17.71 -11.88
C GLY A 63 10.47 16.30 -11.52
N ALA A 64 10.82 15.82 -10.31
CA ALA A 64 10.40 14.52 -9.81
C ALA A 64 8.89 14.46 -9.59
N GLU A 65 8.28 15.49 -8.97
CA GLU A 65 6.84 15.57 -8.75
C GLU A 65 6.07 15.54 -10.08
N GLY A 66 6.49 16.31 -11.08
CA GLY A 66 5.87 16.30 -12.41
C GLY A 66 5.95 14.94 -13.12
N PHE A 67 7.11 14.27 -13.01
CA PHE A 67 7.30 12.92 -13.55
C PHE A 67 6.43 11.89 -12.83
N PHE A 68 6.42 11.90 -11.49
CA PHE A 68 5.63 10.97 -10.68
C PHE A 68 4.13 11.18 -10.89
N ALA A 69 3.65 12.43 -10.98
CA ALA A 69 2.26 12.73 -11.29
C ALA A 69 1.82 12.08 -12.61
N THR A 70 2.65 12.20 -13.64
CA THR A 70 2.37 11.61 -14.96
C THR A 70 2.48 10.09 -14.94
N GLN A 71 3.57 9.55 -14.38
CA GLN A 71 3.86 8.13 -14.36
C GLN A 71 2.83 7.36 -13.52
N TYR A 72 2.62 7.77 -12.26
CA TYR A 72 1.64 7.12 -11.39
C TYR A 72 0.21 7.34 -11.86
N GLY A 73 -0.10 8.48 -12.50
CA GLY A 73 -1.38 8.67 -13.16
C GLY A 73 -1.65 7.63 -14.24
N ASN A 74 -0.63 7.28 -15.04
CA ASN A 74 -0.75 6.22 -16.05
C ASN A 74 -0.77 4.82 -15.43
N ILE A 75 0.06 4.55 -14.42
CA ILE A 75 0.03 3.27 -13.68
C ILE A 75 -1.36 3.04 -13.08
N ALA A 76 -1.97 4.06 -12.46
CA ALA A 76 -3.32 3.95 -11.89
C ALA A 76 -4.38 3.61 -12.95
N LYS A 77 -4.29 4.20 -14.15
CA LYS A 77 -5.16 3.86 -15.28
C LYS A 77 -4.98 2.42 -15.71
N TYR A 78 -3.74 1.97 -15.91
CA TYR A 78 -3.46 0.59 -16.31
C TYR A 78 -3.86 -0.42 -15.22
N ALA A 79 -3.59 -0.13 -13.95
CA ALA A 79 -4.03 -0.95 -12.83
C ALA A 79 -5.56 -1.08 -12.82
N SER A 80 -6.29 0.01 -13.10
CA SER A 80 -7.75 -0.02 -13.19
C SER A 80 -8.26 -0.90 -14.34
N ILE A 81 -7.59 -0.89 -15.50
CA ILE A 81 -7.92 -1.79 -16.62
C ILE A 81 -7.61 -3.24 -16.25
N VAL A 82 -6.44 -3.49 -15.66
CA VAL A 82 -6.01 -4.83 -15.22
C VAL A 82 -6.94 -5.38 -14.14
N SER A 83 -7.45 -4.56 -13.23
CA SER A 83 -8.39 -5.02 -12.20
C SER A 83 -9.70 -5.54 -12.80
N VAL A 84 -10.22 -4.87 -13.84
CA VAL A 84 -11.39 -5.35 -14.60
C VAL A 84 -11.07 -6.67 -15.31
N ILE A 85 -9.90 -6.79 -15.94
CA ILE A 85 -9.47 -8.03 -16.60
C ILE A 85 -9.37 -9.18 -15.58
N ILE A 86 -8.74 -8.94 -14.42
CA ILE A 86 -8.62 -9.93 -13.33
C ILE A 86 -10.01 -10.38 -12.90
N PHE A 87 -10.93 -9.44 -12.66
CA PHE A 87 -12.30 -9.74 -12.26
C PHE A 87 -12.99 -10.65 -13.28
N VAL A 88 -12.98 -10.27 -14.56
CA VAL A 88 -13.61 -11.04 -15.65
C VAL A 88 -13.00 -12.43 -15.77
N VAL A 89 -11.66 -12.55 -15.76
CA VAL A 89 -10.99 -13.85 -15.84
C VAL A 89 -11.40 -14.77 -14.69
N TYR A 90 -11.53 -14.23 -13.48
CA TYR A 90 -11.91 -15.02 -12.31
C TYR A 90 -13.40 -15.42 -12.29
N LEU A 91 -14.28 -14.73 -13.02
CA LEU A 91 -15.66 -15.18 -13.21
C LEU A 91 -15.74 -16.49 -14.01
N PHE A 92 -14.79 -16.72 -14.93
CA PHE A 92 -14.75 -17.94 -15.74
C PHE A 92 -13.82 -19.02 -15.20
N ARG A 93 -13.10 -18.73 -14.10
CA ARG A 93 -12.22 -19.69 -13.44
C ARG A 93 -13.06 -20.80 -12.78
N GLN A 94 -12.67 -22.06 -12.99
CA GLN A 94 -13.26 -23.19 -12.26
C GLN A 94 -12.79 -23.17 -10.80
N VAL A 95 -13.72 -23.38 -9.87
CA VAL A 95 -13.40 -23.55 -8.44
C VAL A 95 -12.89 -24.96 -8.19
N THR A 96 -11.93 -25.12 -7.28
CA THR A 96 -11.46 -26.45 -6.88
C THR A 96 -12.49 -27.12 -5.95
N PRO A 97 -12.47 -28.46 -5.81
CA PRO A 97 -13.37 -29.17 -4.90
C PRO A 97 -13.31 -28.67 -3.45
N GLU A 98 -12.13 -28.26 -2.98
CA GLU A 98 -11.90 -27.70 -1.64
C GLU A 98 -12.52 -26.32 -1.48
N GLN A 99 -12.51 -25.49 -2.54
CA GLN A 99 -13.17 -24.18 -2.52
C GLN A 99 -14.68 -24.35 -2.49
N GLN A 100 -15.20 -25.32 -3.25
CA GLN A 100 -16.63 -25.61 -3.28
C GLN A 100 -17.13 -26.15 -1.93
N SER A 101 -16.36 -27.03 -1.27
CA SER A 101 -16.70 -27.52 0.06
C SER A 101 -16.65 -26.44 1.15
N ALA A 102 -15.81 -25.41 0.96
CA ALA A 102 -15.75 -24.21 1.80
C ALA A 102 -16.85 -23.17 1.48
N GLY A 103 -17.75 -23.43 0.53
CA GLY A 103 -18.81 -22.50 0.12
C GLY A 103 -18.31 -21.31 -0.69
N ILE A 104 -17.09 -21.37 -1.23
CA ILE A 104 -16.49 -20.30 -2.02
C ILE A 104 -16.96 -20.41 -3.47
N THR A 105 -17.57 -19.33 -3.97
CA THR A 105 -18.03 -19.25 -5.36
C THR A 105 -16.99 -18.60 -6.27
N GLN A 106 -17.14 -18.78 -7.58
CA GLN A 106 -16.34 -18.08 -8.61
C GLN A 106 -16.42 -16.56 -8.42
N PHE A 107 -17.62 -16.04 -8.13
CA PHE A 107 -17.85 -14.63 -7.88
C PHE A 107 -17.08 -14.15 -6.64
N THR A 108 -17.14 -14.90 -5.54
CA THR A 108 -16.37 -14.59 -4.32
C THR A 108 -14.87 -14.50 -4.63
N MET A 109 -14.34 -15.47 -5.39
CA MET A 109 -12.93 -15.45 -5.80
C MET A 109 -12.59 -14.24 -6.68
N ALA A 110 -13.44 -13.89 -7.64
CA ALA A 110 -13.25 -12.72 -8.49
C ALA A 110 -13.19 -11.43 -7.67
N VAL A 111 -14.10 -11.26 -6.71
CA VAL A 111 -14.13 -10.08 -5.85
C VAL A 111 -12.88 -10.00 -4.97
N ILE A 112 -12.55 -11.05 -4.21
CA ILE A 112 -11.43 -11.00 -3.26
C ILE A 112 -10.09 -10.82 -3.96
N THR A 113 -9.88 -11.44 -5.12
CA THR A 113 -8.63 -11.31 -5.86
C THR A 113 -8.50 -9.91 -6.47
N THR A 114 -9.56 -9.38 -7.07
CA THR A 114 -9.56 -8.02 -7.64
C THR A 114 -9.33 -6.98 -6.56
N PHE A 115 -10.02 -7.11 -5.41
CA PHE A 115 -9.83 -6.21 -4.27
C PHE A 115 -8.41 -6.29 -3.71
N SER A 116 -7.85 -7.50 -3.57
CA SER A 116 -6.47 -7.69 -3.09
C SER A 116 -5.44 -7.06 -4.04
N PHE A 117 -5.66 -7.17 -5.36
CA PHE A 117 -4.83 -6.51 -6.36
C PHE A 117 -4.89 -4.98 -6.23
N LEU A 118 -6.09 -4.40 -6.13
CA LEU A 118 -6.26 -2.94 -5.99
C LEU A 118 -5.66 -2.42 -4.68
N LEU A 119 -5.85 -3.15 -3.58
CA LEU A 119 -5.24 -2.82 -2.29
C LEU A 119 -3.70 -2.85 -2.39
N GLY A 120 -3.13 -3.87 -3.03
CA GLY A 120 -1.70 -3.97 -3.29
C GLY A 120 -1.18 -2.84 -4.18
N ALA A 121 -1.89 -2.52 -5.26
CA ALA A 121 -1.54 -1.42 -6.16
C ALA A 121 -1.57 -0.05 -5.44
N LEU A 122 -2.57 0.16 -4.58
CA LEU A 122 -2.67 1.36 -3.74
C LEU A 122 -1.49 1.44 -2.77
N CYS A 123 -1.21 0.37 -2.01
CA CYS A 123 -0.09 0.33 -1.07
C CYS A 123 1.25 0.58 -1.77
N SER A 124 1.47 -0.02 -2.95
CA SER A 124 2.66 0.21 -3.76
C SER A 124 2.75 1.67 -4.22
N GLY A 125 1.63 2.28 -4.62
CA GLY A 125 1.60 3.67 -5.05
C GLY A 125 1.91 4.66 -3.94
N VAL A 126 1.32 4.44 -2.77
CA VAL A 126 1.61 5.23 -1.56
C VAL A 126 3.08 5.09 -1.18
N ALA A 127 3.62 3.86 -1.14
CA ALA A 127 5.03 3.65 -0.81
C ALA A 127 5.98 4.36 -1.78
N GLY A 128 5.67 4.35 -3.08
CA GLY A 128 6.44 5.05 -4.09
C GLY A 128 6.43 6.57 -3.92
N TYR A 129 5.26 7.17 -3.66
CA TYR A 129 5.16 8.61 -3.40
C TYR A 129 5.83 9.04 -2.10
N VAL A 130 5.66 8.25 -1.02
CA VAL A 130 6.32 8.50 0.26
C VAL A 130 7.84 8.39 0.16
N GLY A 131 8.37 7.55 -0.75
CA GLY A 131 9.82 7.46 -0.96
C GLY A 131 10.41 8.62 -1.78
N MET A 132 9.58 9.37 -2.52
CA MET A 132 10.01 10.53 -3.31
C MET A 132 10.07 11.80 -2.46
N TRP A 133 9.21 11.90 -1.45
CA TRP A 133 9.06 13.06 -0.56
C TRP A 133 9.80 12.87 0.76
#